data_AF-A0A930U763-F1
#
_entry.id   AF-A0A930U763-F1
#
_cell.length_a   1.000
_cell.length_b   1.000
_cell.length_c   1.000
_cell.angle_alpha   90.00
_cell.angle_beta   90.00
_cell.angle_gamma   90.00
#
_symmetry.space_group_name_H-M   'P 1'
#
loop_
_entity.id
_entity.type
_entity.pdbx_description
1 polymer ?
#
loop_
_entity_poly.entity_id
_entity_poly.type
_entity_poly.pdbx_seq_one_letter_code
_entity_poly.pdbx_strand_id
1 'polypeptide(L)'
;MNKLLGIFILSILSLSCSSDLDFNQVNNLKLEPVFIGNLATFDVQANQFVIGGVEQTASGDFLDFDVFRDTYFTNALTRADFFFEINNTINRAFKINLVFFDANNLPLYSIPFDVPANASGITKTEIFQNSKLDLLKRTAKIGFVIKLPPGVPFLTENSLGSLKLRSKATIYLVLE
;
A
#
# COMPACT_ATOMS: atom_id res chain seq x y z
N MET A 1 -70.69 10.29 -26.75
CA MET A 1 -69.51 10.35 -27.63
C MET A 1 -68.21 10.66 -26.87
N ASN A 2 -68.20 11.60 -25.91
CA ASN A 2 -66.98 12.03 -25.21
C ASN A 2 -66.31 10.97 -24.30
N LYS A 3 -67.08 10.02 -23.73
CA LYS A 3 -66.52 8.94 -22.91
C LYS A 3 -65.72 7.91 -23.72
N LEU A 4 -66.16 7.63 -24.95
CA LEU A 4 -65.48 6.71 -25.88
C LEU A 4 -64.17 7.32 -26.40
N LEU A 5 -64.16 8.63 -26.65
CA LEU A 5 -62.95 9.38 -27.04
C LEU A 5 -61.89 9.34 -25.93
N GLY A 6 -62.30 9.52 -24.67
CA GLY A 6 -61.40 9.47 -23.52
C GLY A 6 -60.76 8.09 -23.31
N ILE A 7 -61.53 7.02 -23.48
CA ILE A 7 -61.03 5.63 -23.41
C ILE A 7 -60.02 5.35 -24.53
N PHE A 8 -60.30 5.85 -25.74
CA PHE A 8 -59.39 5.69 -26.88
C PHE A 8 -58.05 6.41 -26.66
N ILE A 9 -58.07 7.63 -26.12
CA ILE A 9 -56.86 8.40 -25.80
C ILE A 9 -56.03 7.71 -24.70
N LEU A 10 -56.68 7.12 -23.69
CA LEU A 10 -55.98 6.40 -22.62
C LEU A 10 -55.28 5.12 -23.13
N SER A 11 -55.87 4.45 -24.12
CA SER A 11 -55.28 3.26 -24.76
C SER A 11 -54.07 3.56 -25.63
N ILE A 12 -53.92 4.79 -26.13
CA ILE A 12 -52.76 5.18 -26.94
C ILE A 12 -51.56 5.52 -26.03
N LEU A 13 -51.82 5.99 -24.80
CA LEU A 13 -50.79 6.31 -23.80
C LEU A 13 -50.15 5.07 -23.15
N SER A 14 -50.74 3.88 -23.31
CA SER A 14 -50.14 2.61 -22.86
C SER A 14 -49.23 1.95 -23.89
N LEU A 15 -49.05 2.56 -25.08
CA LEU A 15 -48.06 2.16 -26.08
C LEU A 15 -46.71 2.84 -25.78
N SER A 16 -46.19 2.66 -24.56
CA SER A 16 -44.83 3.07 -24.26
C SER A 16 -43.87 2.14 -25.00
N CYS A 17 -43.23 2.64 -26.04
CA CYS A 17 -42.15 1.96 -26.73
C CYS A 17 -40.94 1.90 -25.79
N SER A 18 -40.86 0.87 -24.95
CA SER A 18 -39.58 0.53 -24.33
C SER A 18 -38.75 -0.16 -25.42
N SER A 19 -37.76 0.53 -25.95
CA SER A 19 -36.70 -0.12 -26.73
C SER A 19 -36.14 -1.29 -25.91
N ASP A 20 -35.99 -2.46 -26.52
CA ASP A 20 -35.45 -3.65 -25.86
C ASP A 20 -34.14 -3.28 -25.15
N LEU A 21 -34.09 -3.47 -23.84
CA LEU A 21 -32.88 -3.24 -23.07
C LEU A 21 -31.91 -4.37 -23.45
N ASP A 22 -30.85 -4.02 -24.17
CA ASP A 22 -29.83 -4.99 -24.57
C ASP A 22 -28.97 -5.38 -23.35
N PHE A 23 -29.40 -6.43 -22.65
CA PHE A 23 -28.68 -6.98 -21.50
C PHE A 23 -27.32 -7.59 -21.86
N ASN A 24 -26.97 -7.72 -23.15
CA ASN A 24 -25.60 -8.09 -23.54
C ASN A 24 -24.56 -7.05 -23.12
N GLN A 25 -24.97 -5.84 -22.73
CA GLN A 25 -24.09 -4.83 -22.12
C GLN A 25 -23.43 -5.31 -20.81
N VAL A 26 -24.08 -6.22 -20.06
CA VAL A 26 -23.50 -6.81 -18.84
C VAL A 26 -22.30 -7.72 -19.17
N ASN A 27 -22.29 -8.34 -20.35
CA ASN A 27 -21.21 -9.24 -20.77
C ASN A 27 -19.89 -8.52 -21.12
N ASN A 28 -19.90 -7.19 -21.22
CA ASN A 28 -18.73 -6.37 -21.52
C ASN A 28 -18.38 -5.40 -20.37
N LEU A 29 -18.95 -5.62 -19.17
CA LEU A 29 -18.72 -4.74 -18.03
C LEU A 29 -17.33 -5.00 -17.42
N LYS A 30 -16.41 -4.05 -17.59
CA LYS A 30 -15.09 -4.06 -16.96
C LYS A 30 -14.99 -2.96 -15.91
N LEU A 31 -14.71 -3.33 -14.66
CA LEU A 31 -14.53 -2.37 -13.56
C LEU A 31 -13.04 -2.24 -13.23
N GLU A 32 -12.56 -1.00 -13.09
CA GLU A 32 -11.15 -0.71 -12.80
C GLU A 32 -11.01 0.12 -11.50
N PRO A 33 -11.36 -0.43 -10.32
CA PRO A 33 -11.32 0.33 -9.08
C PRO A 33 -9.88 0.60 -8.64
N VAL A 34 -9.70 1.76 -8.00
CA VAL A 34 -8.42 2.19 -7.40
C VAL A 34 -8.63 2.40 -5.90
N PHE A 35 -7.91 1.65 -5.08
CA PHE A 35 -7.94 1.76 -3.63
C PHE A 35 -6.68 2.46 -3.11
N ILE A 36 -6.84 3.30 -2.09
CA ILE A 36 -5.73 3.96 -1.39
C ILE A 36 -5.85 3.65 0.09
N GLY A 37 -4.78 3.16 0.70
CA GLY A 37 -4.74 2.83 2.12
C GLY A 37 -3.36 3.08 2.73
N ASN A 38 -3.32 3.13 4.07
CA ASN A 38 -2.05 3.15 4.79
C ASN A 38 -1.38 1.77 4.68
N LEU A 39 -0.08 1.76 4.41
CA LEU A 39 0.69 0.52 4.30
C LEU A 39 1.37 0.18 5.63
N ALA A 40 2.18 1.10 6.14
CA ALA A 40 2.89 0.97 7.40
C ALA A 40 3.33 2.33 7.95
N THR A 41 3.55 2.39 9.26
CA THR A 41 4.08 3.57 9.94
C THR A 41 4.93 3.12 11.13
N PHE A 42 5.98 3.87 11.43
CA PHE A 42 6.67 3.77 12.71
C PHE A 42 7.18 5.14 13.15
N ASP A 43 7.43 5.28 14.45
CA ASP A 43 8.05 6.44 15.07
C ASP A 43 8.96 5.91 16.19
N VAL A 44 10.27 5.90 15.93
CA VAL A 44 11.27 5.36 16.86
C VAL A 44 12.12 6.52 17.38
N GLN A 45 12.11 6.73 18.69
CA GLN A 45 12.91 7.74 19.36
C GLN A 45 14.39 7.35 19.41
N ALA A 46 15.29 8.33 19.40
CA ALA A 46 16.74 8.08 19.41
C ALA A 46 17.21 7.21 20.59
N ASN A 47 16.64 7.41 21.78
CA ASN A 47 16.98 6.64 22.98
C ASN A 47 16.53 5.16 22.91
N GLN A 48 15.57 4.81 22.05
CA GLN A 48 15.13 3.42 21.86
C GLN A 48 16.17 2.58 21.08
N PHE A 49 17.16 3.23 20.47
CA PHE A 49 18.32 2.55 19.90
C PHE A 49 19.43 2.30 20.94
N VAL A 50 19.15 2.48 22.24
CA VAL A 50 20.13 2.30 23.32
C VAL A 50 19.55 1.34 24.36
N ILE A 51 20.30 0.30 24.72
CA ILE A 51 19.92 -0.68 25.76
C ILE A 51 21.07 -0.79 26.74
N GLY A 52 20.82 -0.50 28.02
CA GLY A 52 21.83 -0.55 29.08
C GLY A 52 23.04 0.36 28.80
N GLY A 53 22.80 1.56 28.28
CA GLY A 53 23.84 2.49 27.87
C GLY A 53 24.62 2.12 26.60
N VAL A 54 24.27 1.02 25.92
CA VAL A 54 24.93 0.58 24.68
C VAL A 54 24.05 0.80 23.46
N GLU A 55 24.61 1.47 22.45
CA GLU A 55 23.96 1.68 21.16
C GLU A 55 23.74 0.35 20.41
N GLN A 56 22.53 0.16 19.90
CA GLN A 56 22.10 -1.01 19.15
C GLN A 56 22.26 -0.74 17.66
N THR A 57 23.07 -1.57 17.00
CA THR A 57 23.41 -1.40 15.57
C THR A 57 22.28 -1.81 14.62
N ALA A 58 21.26 -2.49 15.11
CA ALA A 58 20.10 -2.90 14.35
C ALA A 58 18.84 -2.99 15.21
N SER A 59 17.71 -2.63 14.62
CA SER A 59 16.37 -2.93 15.14
C SER A 59 15.47 -3.33 13.97
N GLY A 60 14.42 -4.06 14.26
CA GLY A 60 13.46 -4.41 13.21
C GLY A 60 12.21 -5.05 13.76
N ASP A 61 11.16 -4.98 12.97
CA ASP A 61 9.87 -5.57 13.28
C ASP A 61 9.26 -6.18 12.00
N PHE A 62 8.36 -7.14 12.18
CA PHE A 62 7.66 -7.81 11.08
C PHE A 62 6.20 -7.41 11.07
N LEU A 63 5.72 -6.97 9.90
CA LEU A 63 4.31 -6.82 9.62
C LEU A 63 3.84 -8.06 8.86
N ASP A 64 2.86 -8.77 9.40
CA ASP A 64 2.14 -9.79 8.65
C ASP A 64 1.35 -9.11 7.52
N PHE A 65 1.53 -9.60 6.30
CA PHE A 65 0.93 -9.00 5.11
C PHE A 65 -0.07 -9.98 4.49
N ASP A 66 -1.28 -10.02 5.05
CA ASP A 66 -2.33 -10.97 4.65
C ASP A 66 -3.18 -10.48 3.45
N VAL A 67 -3.02 -9.21 3.04
CA VAL A 67 -3.88 -8.57 2.03
C VAL A 67 -3.80 -9.26 0.65
N PHE A 68 -2.67 -9.89 0.30
CA PHE A 68 -2.52 -10.64 -0.97
C PHE A 68 -2.79 -12.14 -0.85
N ARG A 69 -3.34 -12.64 0.26
CA ARG A 69 -3.63 -14.07 0.41
C ARG A 69 -4.97 -14.47 -0.20
N ASP A 70 -5.85 -13.50 -0.42
CA ASP A 70 -7.09 -13.70 -1.15
C ASP A 70 -6.79 -13.84 -2.66
N THR A 71 -7.14 -14.99 -3.23
CA THR A 71 -6.88 -15.31 -4.64
C THR A 71 -7.71 -14.45 -5.59
N TYR A 72 -8.91 -14.02 -5.20
CA TYR A 72 -9.76 -13.16 -6.01
C TYR A 72 -9.13 -11.76 -6.13
N PHE A 73 -8.73 -11.18 -5.00
CA PHE A 73 -8.02 -9.90 -4.97
C PHE A 73 -6.71 -9.96 -5.76
N THR A 74 -5.95 -11.04 -5.58
CA THR A 74 -4.65 -11.25 -6.23
C THR A 74 -4.77 -11.42 -7.73
N ASN A 75 -5.82 -12.08 -8.23
CA ASN A 75 -6.07 -12.22 -9.66
C ASN A 75 -6.51 -10.90 -10.28
N ALA A 76 -7.36 -10.14 -9.58
CA ALA A 76 -7.80 -8.82 -10.03
C ALA A 76 -6.69 -7.75 -10.00
N LEU A 77 -5.64 -7.94 -9.17
CA LEU A 77 -4.55 -6.99 -9.01
C LEU A 77 -3.68 -6.88 -10.27
N THR A 78 -3.63 -5.67 -10.84
CA THR A 78 -2.84 -5.35 -12.04
C THR A 78 -1.64 -4.47 -11.76
N ARG A 79 -1.69 -3.67 -10.69
CA ARG A 79 -0.58 -2.81 -10.25
C ARG A 79 -0.74 -2.43 -8.77
N ALA A 80 0.39 -2.21 -8.09
CA ALA A 80 0.42 -1.57 -6.79
C ALA A 80 1.56 -0.54 -6.70
N ASP A 81 1.26 0.64 -6.16
CA ASP A 81 2.23 1.71 -5.94
C ASP A 81 2.39 1.94 -4.44
N PHE A 82 3.58 1.68 -3.91
CA PHE A 82 3.89 1.89 -2.50
C PHE A 82 4.70 3.16 -2.34
N PHE A 83 4.08 4.20 -1.79
CA PHE A 83 4.72 5.46 -1.49
C PHE A 83 5.21 5.48 -0.04
N PHE A 84 6.46 5.87 0.16
CA PHE A 84 7.12 5.99 1.45
C PHE A 84 7.61 7.42 1.64
N GLU A 85 7.48 7.93 2.86
CA GLU A 85 8.08 9.17 3.34
C GLU A 85 8.80 8.89 4.65
N ILE A 86 10.07 9.30 4.73
CA ILE A 86 10.92 9.13 5.91
C ILE A 86 11.43 10.50 6.37
N ASN A 87 11.35 10.69 7.68
CA ASN A 87 11.88 11.86 8.38
C ASN A 87 12.79 11.39 9.51
N ASN A 88 14.00 11.94 9.57
CA ASN A 88 15.00 11.64 10.57
C ASN A 88 15.48 12.93 11.23
N THR A 89 15.10 13.14 12.48
CA THR A 89 15.58 14.27 13.29
C THR A 89 16.72 13.89 14.23
N ILE A 90 17.19 12.64 14.14
CA ILE A 90 18.32 12.15 14.92
C ILE A 90 19.61 12.57 14.21
N ASN A 91 20.61 12.99 14.98
CA ASN A 91 21.94 13.34 14.47
C ASN A 91 22.79 12.10 14.11
N ARG A 92 22.16 11.09 13.51
CA ARG A 92 22.77 9.86 13.00
C ARG A 92 22.06 9.41 11.74
N ALA A 93 22.84 8.85 10.81
CA ALA A 93 22.31 8.25 9.59
C ALA A 93 21.83 6.82 9.86
N PHE A 94 20.82 6.39 9.12
CA PHE A 94 20.26 5.03 9.16
C PHE A 94 20.23 4.42 7.77
N LYS A 95 20.28 3.09 7.73
CA LYS A 95 19.93 2.32 6.54
C LYS A 95 18.68 1.52 6.84
N ILE A 96 17.61 1.79 6.10
CA ILE A 96 16.33 1.09 6.27
C ILE A 96 16.13 0.17 5.08
N ASN A 97 15.67 -1.03 5.33
CA ASN A 97 15.31 -1.97 4.28
C ASN A 97 13.94 -2.58 4.58
N LEU A 98 13.02 -2.41 3.64
CA LEU A 98 11.75 -3.14 3.65
C LEU A 98 11.95 -4.42 2.87
N VAL A 99 11.84 -5.56 3.54
CA VAL A 99 12.10 -6.88 2.95
C VAL A 99 10.80 -7.65 2.85
N PHE A 100 10.50 -8.13 1.65
CA PHE A 100 9.29 -8.88 1.32
C PHE A 100 9.63 -10.36 1.38
N PHE A 101 8.89 -11.14 2.16
CA PHE A 101 9.12 -12.56 2.35
C PHE A 101 7.95 -13.39 1.84
N ASP A 102 8.25 -14.57 1.30
CA ASP A 102 7.23 -15.57 0.96
C ASP A 102 6.70 -16.29 2.22
N ALA A 103 5.75 -17.21 2.02
CA ALA A 103 5.16 -18.00 3.10
C ALA A 103 6.17 -18.90 3.86
N ASN A 104 7.33 -19.19 3.27
CA ASN A 104 8.42 -19.97 3.88
C ASN A 104 9.46 -19.07 4.58
N ASN A 105 9.22 -17.76 4.66
CA ASN A 105 10.14 -16.73 5.15
C ASN A 105 11.41 -16.56 4.29
N LEU A 106 11.35 -16.89 2.99
CA LEU A 106 12.42 -16.57 2.05
C LEU A 106 12.26 -15.16 1.49
N PRO A 107 13.33 -14.33 1.45
CA PRO A 107 13.24 -12.98 0.91
C PRO A 107 13.02 -13.02 -0.61
N LEU A 108 11.99 -12.31 -1.08
CA LEU A 108 11.61 -12.17 -2.48
C LEU A 108 12.09 -10.85 -3.09
N TYR A 109 12.00 -9.77 -2.33
CA TYR A 109 12.28 -8.42 -2.80
C TYR A 109 12.68 -7.51 -1.64
N SER A 110 13.42 -6.44 -1.93
CA SER A 110 13.79 -5.47 -0.90
C SER A 110 13.84 -4.05 -1.42
N ILE A 111 13.36 -3.09 -0.61
CA ILE A 111 13.38 -1.67 -0.91
C ILE A 111 14.36 -0.98 0.06
N PRO A 112 15.57 -0.63 -0.40
CA PRO A 112 16.54 0.06 0.44
C PRO A 112 16.26 1.57 0.49
N PHE A 113 16.59 2.15 1.65
CA PHE A 113 16.62 3.58 1.92
C PHE A 113 17.91 3.93 2.66
N ASP A 114 18.66 4.88 2.12
CA ASP A 114 19.73 5.56 2.84
C ASP A 114 19.14 6.85 3.43
N VAL A 115 19.20 6.96 4.76
CA VAL A 115 18.55 8.04 5.50
C VAL A 115 19.63 8.84 6.22
N PRO A 116 20.04 10.02 5.69
CA PRO A 116 21.06 10.84 6.34
C PRO A 116 20.60 11.37 7.71
N ALA A 117 21.57 11.79 8.53
CA ALA A 117 21.30 12.48 9.79
C ALA A 117 20.55 13.80 9.55
N ASN A 118 19.59 14.13 10.43
CA ASN A 118 18.81 15.37 10.38
C ASN A 118 18.15 15.65 9.01
N ALA A 119 17.76 14.61 8.28
CA ALA A 119 17.14 14.71 6.95
C ALA A 119 15.63 14.44 7.02
N SER A 120 14.87 15.29 6.35
CA SER A 120 13.41 15.19 6.24
C SER A 120 12.97 15.18 4.78
N GLY A 121 11.78 14.64 4.52
CA GLY A 121 11.18 14.61 3.18
C GLY A 121 11.81 13.60 2.23
N ILE A 122 12.47 12.56 2.75
CA ILE A 122 12.99 11.47 1.92
C ILE A 122 11.79 10.67 1.44
N THR A 123 11.51 10.72 0.14
CA THR A 123 10.35 10.05 -0.45
C THR A 123 10.77 9.05 -1.52
N LYS A 124 10.00 7.97 -1.64
CA LYS A 124 10.18 6.96 -2.69
C LYS A 124 8.84 6.33 -3.03
N THR A 125 8.58 6.14 -4.31
CA THR A 125 7.46 5.31 -4.78
C THR A 125 8.01 4.04 -5.40
N GLU A 126 7.63 2.90 -4.85
CA GLU A 126 7.94 1.60 -5.39
C GLU A 126 6.74 1.09 -6.20
N ILE A 127 6.91 0.99 -7.52
CA ILE A 127 5.85 0.50 -8.43
C ILE A 127 6.03 -1.00 -8.63
N PHE A 128 4.97 -1.76 -8.35
CA PHE A 128 4.85 -3.19 -8.60
C PHE A 128 3.92 -3.40 -9.79
N GLN A 129 4.51 -3.85 -10.91
CA GLN A 129 3.83 -4.19 -12.15
C GLN A 129 4.61 -5.31 -12.84
N ASN A 130 3.98 -6.05 -13.76
CA ASN A 130 4.60 -7.16 -14.50
C ASN A 130 5.25 -8.19 -13.55
N SER A 131 6.46 -8.68 -13.87
CA SER A 131 7.18 -9.68 -13.06
C SER A 131 7.42 -9.26 -11.60
N LYS A 132 7.49 -7.94 -11.33
CA LYS A 132 7.62 -7.43 -9.98
C LYS A 132 6.31 -7.53 -9.19
N LEU A 133 5.18 -7.43 -9.88
CA LEU A 133 3.89 -7.71 -9.28
C LEU A 133 3.80 -9.18 -8.84
N ASP A 134 4.37 -10.11 -9.60
CA ASP A 134 4.39 -11.53 -9.20
C ASP A 134 5.21 -11.78 -7.92
N LEU A 135 6.20 -10.94 -7.62
CA LEU A 135 6.89 -10.96 -6.33
C LEU A 135 5.98 -10.46 -5.21
N LEU A 136 5.23 -9.38 -5.46
CA LEU A 136 4.28 -8.83 -4.49
C LEU A 136 3.16 -9.81 -4.17
N LYS A 137 2.57 -10.44 -5.19
CA LYS A 137 1.50 -11.44 -5.05
C LYS A 137 1.92 -12.68 -4.24
N ARG A 138 3.22 -12.99 -4.19
CA ARG A 138 3.78 -14.09 -3.38
C ARG A 138 4.23 -13.67 -1.98
N THR A 139 4.16 -12.38 -1.67
CA THR A 139 4.58 -11.86 -0.36
C THR A 139 3.55 -12.24 0.71
N ALA A 140 4.02 -12.86 1.79
CA ALA A 140 3.24 -13.17 2.98
C ALA A 140 3.59 -12.26 4.17
N LYS A 141 4.81 -11.73 4.22
CA LYS A 141 5.30 -10.87 5.30
C LYS A 141 6.18 -9.75 4.78
N ILE A 142 6.14 -8.60 5.46
CA ILE A 142 7.04 -7.48 5.20
C ILE A 142 7.82 -7.20 6.48
N GLY A 143 9.15 -7.34 6.43
CA GLY A 143 10.05 -6.98 7.52
C GLY A 143 10.60 -5.57 7.33
N PHE A 144 10.56 -4.77 8.40
CA PHE A 144 11.22 -3.47 8.48
C PHE A 144 12.54 -3.65 9.20
N VAL A 145 13.65 -3.55 8.47
CA VAL A 145 15.00 -3.71 9.02
C VAL A 145 15.67 -2.34 9.06
N ILE A 146 15.91 -1.83 10.27
CA ILE A 146 16.62 -0.58 10.50
C ILE A 146 18.03 -0.91 10.98
N LYS A 147 19.03 -0.40 10.28
CA LYS A 147 20.44 -0.52 10.66
C LYS A 147 20.97 0.86 11.00
N LEU A 148 21.69 0.92 12.12
CA LEU A 148 22.44 2.08 12.56
C LEU A 148 23.92 1.80 12.28
N PRO A 149 24.49 2.37 11.20
CA PRO A 149 25.91 2.21 10.90
C PRO A 149 26.77 2.82 12.03
N PRO A 150 27.98 2.29 12.27
CA PRO A 150 28.93 2.89 13.20
C PRO A 150 29.18 4.36 12.86
N GLY A 151 29.21 5.22 13.88
CA GLY A 151 29.43 6.65 13.70
C GLY A 151 29.41 7.43 15.00
N VAL A 152 29.80 8.70 14.92
CA VAL A 152 29.74 9.66 16.04
C VAL A 152 28.77 10.80 15.70
N PRO A 153 28.06 11.38 16.68
CA PRO A 153 28.08 11.02 18.11
C PRO A 153 27.37 9.69 18.37
N PHE A 154 27.80 8.95 19.39
CA PHE A 154 27.07 7.78 19.86
C PHE A 154 25.71 8.19 20.41
N LEU A 155 24.68 7.39 20.12
CA LEU A 155 23.40 7.53 20.76
C LEU A 155 23.52 7.07 22.22
N THR A 156 22.84 7.81 23.08
CA THR A 156 22.75 7.60 24.52
C THR A 156 21.29 7.69 24.94
N GLU A 157 20.99 7.32 26.18
CA GLU A 157 19.64 7.42 26.74
C GLU A 157 19.08 8.86 26.73
N ASN A 158 19.96 9.87 26.66
CA ASN A 158 19.62 11.28 26.57
C ASN A 158 19.56 11.82 25.14
N SER A 159 19.80 10.97 24.12
CA SER A 159 19.75 11.41 22.73
C SER A 159 18.33 11.81 22.33
N LEU A 160 18.25 12.91 21.58
CA LEU A 160 16.99 13.50 21.15
C LEU A 160 16.71 13.21 19.67
N GLY A 161 15.46 13.40 19.28
CA GLY A 161 15.00 13.21 17.92
C GLY A 161 14.39 11.82 17.70
N SER A 162 13.90 11.62 16.47
CA SER A 162 13.12 10.45 16.08
C SER A 162 13.33 10.11 14.62
N LEU A 163 13.28 8.82 14.32
CA LEU A 163 13.18 8.29 12.97
C LEU A 163 11.72 7.88 12.71
N LYS A 164 11.10 8.50 11.70
CA LYS A 164 9.69 8.29 11.37
C LYS A 164 9.54 7.84 9.93
N LEU A 165 8.69 6.85 9.71
CA LEU A 165 8.25 6.44 8.37
C LEU A 165 6.73 6.51 8.31
N ARG A 166 6.22 7.05 7.21
CA ARG A 166 4.80 6.98 6.82
C ARG A 166 4.73 6.38 5.42
N SER A 167 3.75 5.54 5.18
CA SER A 167 3.57 4.96 3.86
C SER A 167 2.12 4.69 3.51
N LYS A 168 1.84 4.76 2.20
CA LYS A 168 0.55 4.45 1.62
C LYS A 168 0.72 3.50 0.44
N ALA A 169 -0.27 2.64 0.24
CA ALA A 169 -0.40 1.80 -0.93
C ALA A 169 -1.54 2.33 -1.81
N THR A 170 -1.30 2.40 -3.11
CA THR A 170 -2.34 2.59 -4.13
C THR A 170 -2.45 1.31 -4.94
N ILE A 171 -3.62 0.70 -4.93
CA ILE A 171 -3.91 -0.61 -5.51
C ILE A 171 -4.82 -0.42 -6.71
N TYR A 172 -4.44 -1.01 -7.84
CA TYR A 172 -5.19 -0.98 -9.09
C TYR A 172 -5.70 -2.38 -9.40
N LEU A 173 -7.01 -2.53 -9.53
CA LEU A 173 -7.64 -3.81 -9.87
C LEU A 173 -8.34 -3.72 -11.23
N VAL A 174 -8.56 -4.88 -11.84
CA VAL A 174 -9.46 -5.08 -12.98
C VAL A 174 -10.42 -6.22 -12.62
N LEU A 175 -11.72 -5.97 -12.70
CA LEU A 175 -12.78 -6.95 -12.51
C LEU A 175 -13.58 -7.09 -13.82
N GLU A 176 -13.84 -8.33 -14.20
CA GLU A 176 -14.59 -8.74 -15.39
C GLU A 176 -15.73 -9.68 -14.98
#